data_AF-A0AAN6YKL7-F1
#
_entry.id   AF-A0AAN6YKL7-F1
#
_cell.length_a   1.000
_cell.length_b   1.000
_cell.length_c   1.000
_cell.angle_alpha   90.00
_cell.angle_beta   90.00
_cell.angle_gamma   90.00
#
_symmetry.space_group_name_H-M   'P 1'
#
loop_
_entity.id
_entity.type
_entity.pdbx_description
1 polymer ?
#
loop_
_entity_poly.entity_id
_entity_poly.type
_entity_poly.pdbx_seq_one_letter_code
_entity_poly.pdbx_strand_id
1 'polypeptide(L)'
;MLPKGQERRRSAPRFPHRNCNGNAKSADYYKQLARTAKATAPRAVHPDTTKQNMSNITKRWSEYCKFLQLDPQEYLEGAGSEEVMVFFRWLLDQRSTIKKRSTLNEYKRMWMMVYRKSTGRDFPREQAEHLQNYIMQLSVTYKLDILDKEKPVLNADDMYLILHHHWVRDESIFPHERQRLQLALMLLVQAYTATRPRVISYRPTNHKKPQWRQTEGF
;
A
#
# COMPACT_ATOMS: atom_id res chain seq x y z
N MET A 1 -56.33 -0.13 61.60
CA MET A 1 -56.66 -0.32 60.17
C MET A 1 -57.15 1.00 59.62
N LEU A 2 -56.31 1.71 58.85
CA LEU A 2 -56.56 2.90 58.01
C LEU A 2 -55.31 3.04 57.09
N PRO A 3 -55.39 3.71 55.92
CA PRO A 3 -55.04 3.10 54.64
C PRO A 3 -53.72 3.56 54.02
N LYS A 4 -53.30 2.81 53.00
CA LYS A 4 -52.15 3.03 52.10
C LYS A 4 -52.16 4.45 51.51
N GLY A 5 -51.06 5.19 51.68
CA GLY A 5 -50.86 6.52 51.13
C GLY A 5 -49.47 6.70 50.52
N GLN A 6 -49.44 6.72 49.18
CA GLN A 6 -48.48 7.37 48.28
C GLN A 6 -46.98 7.04 48.38
N GLU A 7 -46.60 6.07 47.56
CA GLU A 7 -45.24 5.91 47.03
C GLU A 7 -44.84 7.18 46.24
N ARG A 8 -43.91 7.98 46.79
CA ARG A 8 -43.30 9.12 46.09
C ARG A 8 -42.54 8.60 44.88
N ARG A 9 -43.17 8.60 43.70
CA ARG A 9 -42.46 8.49 42.42
C ARG A 9 -41.47 9.64 42.32
N ARG A 10 -40.18 9.37 42.55
CA ARG A 10 -39.11 10.31 42.22
C ARG A 10 -39.09 10.45 40.70
N SER A 11 -39.50 11.62 40.20
CA SER A 11 -39.38 11.97 38.79
C SER A 11 -37.91 11.87 38.39
N ALA A 12 -37.60 11.06 37.38
CA ALA A 12 -36.27 11.06 36.77
C ALA A 12 -35.96 12.48 36.25
N PRO A 13 -34.72 12.98 36.39
CA PRO A 13 -34.37 14.30 35.88
C PRO A 13 -34.62 14.30 34.37
N ARG A 14 -35.50 15.20 33.93
CA ARG A 14 -35.81 15.41 32.52
C ARG A 14 -34.57 16.04 31.89
N PHE A 15 -33.74 15.22 31.25
CA PHE A 15 -32.64 15.73 30.43
C PHE A 15 -33.23 16.70 29.38
N PRO A 16 -32.67 17.90 29.22
CA PRO A 16 -33.19 18.86 28.25
C PRO A 16 -33.16 18.21 26.87
N HIS A 17 -34.31 18.20 26.19
CA HIS A 17 -34.41 17.71 24.83
C HIS A 17 -33.47 18.57 23.99
N ARG A 18 -32.36 17.97 23.53
CA ARG A 18 -31.45 18.66 22.61
C ARG A 18 -32.28 19.03 21.39
N ASN A 19 -32.48 20.33 21.18
CA ASN A 19 -33.23 20.82 20.03
C ASN A 19 -32.34 20.56 18.79
N CYS A 20 -32.62 19.48 18.05
CA CYS A 20 -31.88 19.09 16.86
C CYS A 20 -32.26 19.92 15.61
N ASN A 21 -33.15 20.91 15.73
CA ASN A 21 -33.67 21.68 14.60
C ASN A 21 -32.79 22.87 14.22
N GLY A 22 -31.55 22.57 13.83
CA GLY A 22 -30.68 23.50 13.11
C GLY A 22 -29.88 22.74 12.06
N ASN A 23 -30.35 22.77 10.81
CA ASN A 23 -29.75 22.18 9.59
C ASN A 23 -30.13 20.73 9.21
N ALA A 24 -31.41 20.36 9.32
CA ALA A 24 -31.90 19.20 8.57
C ALA A 24 -31.94 19.54 7.06
N LYS A 25 -30.95 19.05 6.31
CA LYS A 25 -30.90 19.25 4.84
C LYS A 25 -32.06 18.50 4.17
N SER A 26 -32.68 19.10 3.16
CA SER A 26 -33.84 18.51 2.47
C SER A 26 -33.47 17.22 1.74
N ALA A 27 -34.45 16.36 1.50
CA ALA A 27 -34.24 15.14 0.70
C ALA A 27 -33.72 15.47 -0.71
N ASP A 28 -34.15 16.60 -1.29
CA ASP A 28 -33.73 17.01 -2.62
C ASP A 28 -32.27 17.46 -2.67
N TYR A 29 -31.73 18.03 -1.59
CA TYR A 29 -30.30 18.26 -1.44
C TYR A 29 -29.50 16.95 -1.60
N TYR A 30 -29.93 15.88 -0.94
CA TYR A 30 -29.24 14.58 -1.03
C TYR A 30 -29.41 13.92 -2.41
N LYS A 31 -30.56 14.10 -3.08
CA LYS A 31 -30.76 13.62 -4.47
C LYS A 31 -29.83 14.35 -5.44
N GLN A 32 -29.66 15.66 -5.30
CA GLN A 32 -28.72 16.44 -6.11
C GLN A 32 -27.27 16.03 -5.83
N LEU A 33 -26.91 15.86 -4.54
CA LEU A 33 -25.59 15.40 -4.14
C LEU A 33 -25.27 14.00 -4.71
N ALA A 34 -26.23 13.07 -4.73
CA ALA A 34 -26.05 11.75 -5.31
C ALA A 34 -25.77 11.79 -6.83
N ARG A 35 -26.35 12.77 -7.55
CA ARG A 35 -26.11 12.97 -8.99
C ARG A 35 -24.69 13.47 -9.27
N THR A 36 -24.16 14.36 -8.43
CA THR A 36 -22.80 14.90 -8.59
C THR A 36 -21.72 14.06 -7.91
N ALA A 37 -22.09 13.18 -6.98
CA ALA A 37 -21.16 12.41 -6.15
C ALA A 37 -20.14 11.60 -6.95
N LYS A 38 -20.53 10.99 -8.08
CA LYS A 38 -19.58 10.24 -8.93
C LYS A 38 -18.52 11.15 -9.59
N ALA A 39 -18.90 12.36 -9.98
CA ALA A 39 -18.00 13.31 -10.62
C ALA A 39 -17.10 14.03 -9.60
N THR A 40 -17.62 14.30 -8.41
CA THR A 40 -16.89 14.99 -7.32
C THR A 40 -16.18 14.01 -6.37
N ALA A 41 -16.32 12.69 -6.57
CA ALA A 41 -15.66 11.70 -5.74
C ALA A 41 -14.14 11.89 -5.78
N PRO A 42 -13.48 12.07 -4.62
CA PRO A 42 -12.03 12.21 -4.60
C PRO A 42 -11.41 10.93 -5.16
N ARG A 43 -10.57 11.08 -6.19
CA ARG A 43 -9.74 9.96 -6.67
C ARG A 43 -8.72 9.65 -5.60
N ALA A 44 -8.58 8.38 -5.25
CA ALA A 44 -7.56 7.95 -4.31
C ALA A 44 -6.16 8.32 -4.86
N VAL A 45 -5.46 9.20 -4.16
CA VAL A 45 -4.08 9.55 -4.52
C VAL A 45 -3.16 8.48 -3.96
N HIS A 46 -2.47 7.77 -4.86
CA HIS A 46 -1.53 6.75 -4.44
C HIS A 46 -0.31 7.35 -3.70
N PRO A 47 0.22 6.67 -2.66
CA PRO A 47 1.51 7.00 -2.08
C PRO A 47 2.61 6.94 -3.14
N ASP A 48 3.67 7.71 -2.93
CA ASP A 48 4.72 7.82 -3.94
C ASP A 48 5.49 6.52 -4.19
N THR A 49 5.65 5.68 -3.16
CA THR A 49 6.22 4.33 -3.30
C THR A 49 5.39 3.47 -4.25
N THR A 50 4.06 3.59 -4.19
CA THR A 50 3.15 2.90 -5.10
C THR A 50 3.32 3.42 -6.52
N LYS A 51 3.43 4.75 -6.72
CA LYS A 51 3.71 5.34 -8.05
C LYS A 51 5.03 4.83 -8.63
N GLN A 52 6.06 4.69 -7.80
CA GLN A 52 7.36 4.14 -8.21
C GLN A 52 7.24 2.67 -8.61
N ASN A 53 6.54 1.85 -7.83
CA ASN A 53 6.32 0.44 -8.15
C ASN A 53 5.50 0.26 -9.43
N MET A 54 4.48 1.10 -9.64
CA MET A 54 3.74 1.17 -10.90
C MET A 54 4.65 1.53 -12.07
N SER A 55 5.50 2.56 -11.92
CA SER A 55 6.46 2.94 -12.97
C SER A 55 7.44 1.80 -13.30
N ASN A 56 7.88 1.05 -12.29
CA ASN A 56 8.78 -0.08 -12.47
C ASN A 56 8.12 -1.23 -13.24
N ILE A 57 6.85 -1.55 -12.95
CA ILE A 57 6.13 -2.60 -13.68
C ILE A 57 5.79 -2.14 -15.10
N THR A 58 5.39 -0.87 -15.29
CA THR A 58 5.16 -0.30 -16.62
C THR A 58 6.41 -0.39 -17.49
N LYS A 59 7.60 -0.05 -16.94
CA LYS A 59 8.86 -0.18 -17.67
C LYS A 59 9.10 -1.62 -18.15
N ARG A 60 8.85 -2.61 -17.29
CA ARG A 60 9.04 -4.02 -17.62
C ARG A 60 8.03 -4.52 -18.65
N TRP A 61 6.79 -4.07 -18.53
CA TRP A 61 5.77 -4.34 -19.54
C TRP A 61 6.17 -3.76 -20.89
N SER A 62 6.65 -2.51 -20.93
CA SER A 62 7.16 -1.91 -22.16
C SER A 62 8.38 -2.63 -22.73
N GLU A 63 9.28 -3.14 -21.90
CA GLU A 63 10.40 -4.00 -22.35
C GLU A 63 9.90 -5.28 -23.01
N TYR A 64 8.89 -5.93 -22.42
CA TYR A 64 8.24 -7.12 -22.97
C TYR A 64 7.51 -6.83 -24.29
N CYS A 65 6.70 -5.77 -24.36
CA CYS A 65 6.01 -5.38 -25.59
C CYS A 65 6.98 -5.02 -26.71
N LYS A 66 8.10 -4.35 -26.39
CA LYS A 66 9.18 -4.10 -27.37
C LYS A 66 9.79 -5.39 -27.90
N PHE A 67 9.98 -6.39 -27.05
CA PHE A 67 10.45 -7.70 -27.47
C PHE A 67 9.48 -8.39 -28.45
N LEU A 68 8.18 -8.21 -28.25
CA LEU A 68 7.13 -8.72 -29.15
C LEU A 68 6.77 -7.79 -30.31
N GLN A 69 7.40 -6.61 -30.40
CA GLN A 69 7.07 -5.57 -31.38
C GLN A 69 5.60 -5.09 -31.33
N LEU A 70 5.02 -5.07 -30.14
CA LEU A 70 3.65 -4.62 -29.88
C LEU A 70 3.63 -3.22 -29.27
N ASP A 71 2.54 -2.47 -29.51
CA ASP A 71 2.29 -1.25 -28.76
C ASP A 71 1.96 -1.60 -27.29
N PRO A 72 2.71 -1.04 -26.31
CA PRO A 72 2.52 -1.40 -24.91
C PRO A 72 1.15 -1.02 -24.35
N GLN A 73 0.51 0.04 -24.86
CA GLN A 73 -0.74 0.54 -24.34
C GLN A 73 -1.91 -0.25 -24.90
N GLU A 74 -1.99 -0.41 -26.22
CA GLU A 74 -3.02 -1.22 -26.87
C GLU A 74 -3.02 -2.65 -26.33
N TYR A 75 -1.83 -3.24 -26.19
CA TYR A 75 -1.70 -4.58 -25.65
C TYR A 75 -2.06 -4.67 -24.17
N LEU A 76 -1.82 -3.62 -23.37
CA LEU A 76 -2.25 -3.57 -21.97
C LEU A 76 -3.78 -3.50 -21.86
N GLU A 77 -4.43 -2.68 -22.69
CA GLU A 77 -5.88 -2.46 -22.64
C GLU A 77 -6.67 -3.68 -23.14
N GLY A 78 -6.11 -4.45 -24.08
CA GLY A 78 -6.67 -5.71 -24.57
C GLY A 78 -6.26 -6.95 -23.78
N ALA A 79 -5.34 -6.85 -22.80
CA ALA A 79 -4.79 -8.00 -22.10
C ALA A 79 -5.84 -8.71 -21.23
N GLY A 80 -5.93 -10.04 -21.41
CA GLY A 80 -6.63 -10.95 -20.53
C GLY A 80 -5.69 -11.65 -19.55
N SER A 81 -6.09 -12.82 -19.04
CA SER A 81 -5.19 -13.63 -18.21
C SER A 81 -4.00 -14.15 -19.01
N GLU A 82 -4.21 -14.61 -20.24
CA GLU A 82 -3.19 -15.31 -21.03
C GLU A 82 -2.00 -14.41 -21.34
N GLU A 83 -2.24 -13.17 -21.78
CA GLU A 83 -1.21 -12.20 -22.11
C GLU A 83 -0.33 -11.89 -20.88
N VAL A 84 -0.96 -11.78 -19.71
CA VAL A 84 -0.27 -11.51 -18.44
C VAL A 84 0.49 -12.73 -17.94
N MET A 85 -0.01 -13.95 -18.19
CA MET A 85 0.71 -15.19 -17.89
C MET A 85 2.01 -15.27 -18.69
N VAL A 86 1.95 -15.04 -20.01
CA VAL A 86 3.13 -15.06 -20.87
C VAL A 86 4.12 -13.97 -20.45
N PHE A 87 3.63 -12.78 -20.09
CA PHE A 87 4.46 -11.73 -19.52
C PHE A 87 5.20 -12.18 -18.25
N PHE A 88 4.52 -12.82 -17.29
CA PHE A 88 5.19 -13.28 -16.06
C PHE A 88 6.20 -14.39 -16.32
N ARG A 89 5.92 -15.29 -17.26
CA ARG A 89 6.87 -16.31 -17.68
C ARG A 89 8.12 -15.68 -18.31
N TRP A 90 7.92 -14.79 -19.29
CA TRP A 90 9.02 -14.02 -19.90
C TRP A 90 9.81 -13.22 -18.86
N LEU A 91 9.14 -12.62 -17.88
CA LEU A 91 9.78 -11.85 -16.83
C LEU A 91 10.72 -12.71 -15.97
N LEU A 92 10.33 -13.95 -15.66
CA LEU A 92 11.18 -14.90 -14.93
C LEU A 92 12.33 -15.42 -15.79
N ASP A 93 12.07 -15.73 -17.06
CA ASP A 93 13.08 -16.20 -18.00
C ASP A 93 14.19 -15.16 -18.21
N GLN A 94 13.83 -13.88 -18.33
CA GLN A 94 14.79 -12.80 -18.50
C GLN A 94 15.49 -12.38 -17.22
N ARG A 95 14.92 -12.67 -16.05
CA ARG A 95 15.43 -12.17 -14.76
C ARG A 95 15.50 -13.27 -13.72
N SER A 96 16.58 -14.05 -13.78
CA SER A 96 16.94 -15.07 -12.78
C SER A 96 17.13 -14.55 -11.35
N THR A 97 17.13 -13.22 -11.16
CA THR A 97 17.20 -12.56 -9.84
C THR A 97 15.88 -12.63 -9.06
N ILE A 98 14.75 -12.88 -9.74
CA ILE A 98 13.45 -13.01 -9.07
C ILE A 98 13.35 -14.41 -8.47
N LYS A 99 13.59 -14.50 -7.16
CA LYS A 99 13.61 -15.77 -6.43
C LYS A 99 12.43 -15.99 -5.50
N LYS A 100 11.55 -14.99 -5.28
CA LYS A 100 10.45 -15.09 -4.32
C LYS A 100 9.08 -15.00 -4.98
N ARG A 101 8.13 -15.84 -4.53
CA ARG A 101 6.72 -15.78 -4.96
C ARG A 101 6.05 -14.45 -4.60
N SER A 102 6.37 -13.92 -3.41
CA SER A 102 5.83 -12.63 -2.95
C SER A 102 6.15 -11.48 -3.91
N THR A 103 7.29 -11.53 -4.59
CA THR A 103 7.66 -10.55 -5.61
C THR A 103 6.74 -10.60 -6.83
N LEU A 104 6.35 -11.79 -7.30
CA LEU A 104 5.39 -11.93 -8.40
C LEU A 104 3.99 -11.46 -8.00
N ASN A 105 3.53 -11.79 -6.79
CA ASN A 105 2.26 -11.29 -6.28
C ASN A 105 2.22 -9.76 -6.22
N GLU A 106 3.33 -9.14 -5.81
CA GLU A 106 3.46 -7.68 -5.81
C GLU A 106 3.43 -7.12 -7.24
N TYR A 107 4.12 -7.74 -8.20
CA TYR A 107 4.07 -7.31 -9.59
C TYR A 107 2.67 -7.47 -10.20
N LYS A 108 1.97 -8.56 -9.93
CA LYS A 108 0.56 -8.74 -10.32
C LYS A 108 -0.31 -7.61 -9.78
N ARG A 109 -0.18 -7.29 -8.49
CA ARG A 109 -0.91 -6.17 -7.88
C ARG A 109 -0.62 -4.84 -8.56
N MET A 110 0.67 -4.55 -8.82
CA MET A 110 1.08 -3.32 -9.49
C MET A 110 0.60 -3.26 -10.94
N TRP A 111 0.67 -4.39 -11.65
CA TRP A 111 0.20 -4.51 -13.02
C TRP A 111 -1.31 -4.25 -13.12
N MET A 112 -2.13 -4.85 -12.23
CA MET A 112 -3.57 -4.60 -12.20
C MET A 112 -3.91 -3.13 -11.89
N MET A 113 -3.10 -2.45 -11.06
CA MET A 113 -3.26 -1.00 -10.85
C MET A 113 -2.91 -0.18 -12.09
N VAL A 114 -1.91 -0.60 -12.87
CA VAL A 114 -1.56 0.03 -14.15
C VAL A 114 -2.67 -0.19 -15.17
N TYR A 115 -3.20 -1.40 -15.29
CA TYR A 115 -4.36 -1.74 -16.12
C TYR A 115 -5.60 -0.91 -15.75
N ARG A 116 -5.92 -0.78 -14.46
CA ARG A 116 -7.04 0.05 -14.00
C ARG A 116 -6.85 1.51 -14.36
N LYS A 117 -5.61 2.00 -14.30
CA LYS A 117 -5.28 3.39 -14.64
C LYS A 117 -5.42 3.65 -16.15
N SER A 118 -5.08 2.69 -17.01
CA SER A 118 -5.23 2.84 -18.48
C SER A 118 -6.68 2.68 -18.93
N THR A 119 -7.35 1.60 -18.52
CA THR A 119 -8.71 1.25 -19.00
C THR A 119 -9.84 1.93 -18.23
N GLY A 120 -9.56 2.48 -17.05
CA GLY A 120 -10.56 2.98 -16.11
C GLY A 120 -11.42 1.88 -15.46
N ARG A 121 -11.13 0.60 -15.71
CA ARG A 121 -11.91 -0.55 -15.23
C ARG A 121 -11.04 -1.47 -14.37
N ASP A 122 -11.64 -2.12 -13.38
CA ASP A 122 -10.94 -3.15 -12.62
C ASP A 122 -10.70 -4.38 -13.50
N PHE A 123 -9.55 -5.02 -13.32
CA PHE A 123 -9.24 -6.27 -14.01
C PHE A 123 -10.24 -7.36 -13.56
N PRO A 124 -10.83 -8.15 -14.49
CA PRO A 124 -11.87 -9.11 -14.13
C PRO A 124 -11.43 -10.09 -13.05
N ARG A 125 -12.28 -10.31 -12.05
CA ARG A 125 -11.95 -11.13 -10.88
C ARG A 125 -11.56 -12.56 -11.25
N GLU A 126 -12.31 -13.18 -12.16
CA GLU A 126 -12.06 -14.56 -12.63
C GLU A 126 -10.67 -14.67 -13.27
N GLN A 127 -10.30 -13.71 -14.13
CA GLN A 127 -8.98 -13.66 -14.73
C GLN A 127 -7.88 -13.41 -13.69
N ALA A 128 -8.15 -12.57 -12.68
CA ALA A 128 -7.22 -12.34 -11.57
C ALA A 128 -7.00 -13.61 -10.74
N GLU A 129 -8.03 -14.42 -10.52
CA GLU A 129 -7.93 -15.72 -9.84
C GLU A 129 -7.15 -16.73 -10.70
N HIS A 130 -7.41 -16.77 -12.01
CA HIS A 130 -6.64 -17.58 -12.96
C HIS A 130 -5.14 -17.23 -12.92
N LEU A 131 -4.81 -15.93 -12.92
CA LEU A 131 -3.43 -15.46 -12.73
C LEU A 131 -2.82 -15.87 -11.39
N GLN A 132 -3.62 -15.94 -10.32
CA GLN A 132 -3.10 -16.40 -9.02
C GLN A 132 -2.67 -17.86 -9.08
N ASN A 133 -3.50 -18.71 -9.69
CA ASN A 133 -3.22 -20.12 -9.85
C ASN A 133 -1.99 -20.34 -10.73
N TYR A 134 -1.85 -19.54 -11.79
CA TYR A 134 -0.65 -19.59 -12.64
C TYR A 134 0.63 -19.18 -11.90
N ILE A 135 0.59 -18.13 -11.06
CA ILE A 135 1.75 -17.77 -10.21
C ILE A 135 2.11 -18.92 -9.26
N MET A 136 1.14 -19.66 -8.75
CA MET A 136 1.40 -20.85 -7.94
C MET A 136 2.13 -21.94 -8.74
N GLN A 137 1.71 -22.19 -9.99
CA GLN A 137 2.39 -23.12 -10.89
C GLN A 137 3.83 -22.65 -11.20
N LEU A 138 4.02 -21.38 -11.57
CA LEU A 138 5.34 -20.78 -11.81
C LEU A 138 6.25 -20.91 -10.58
N SER A 139 5.69 -20.82 -9.38
CA SER A 139 6.47 -20.97 -8.14
C SER A 139 7.09 -22.36 -8.02
N VAL A 140 6.39 -23.40 -8.48
CA VAL A 140 6.94 -24.76 -8.53
C VAL A 140 7.96 -24.89 -9.66
N THR A 141 7.62 -24.43 -10.87
CA THR A 141 8.48 -24.55 -12.06
C THR A 141 9.82 -23.85 -11.89
N TYR A 142 9.83 -22.62 -11.38
CA TYR A 142 11.03 -21.81 -11.20
C TYR A 142 11.65 -21.95 -9.79
N LYS A 143 11.14 -22.88 -8.97
CA LYS A 143 11.59 -23.11 -7.58
C LYS A 143 11.66 -21.82 -6.77
N LEU A 144 10.59 -21.01 -6.85
CA LEU A 144 10.52 -19.76 -6.11
C LEU A 144 10.39 -20.05 -4.61
N ASP A 145 11.06 -19.24 -3.82
CA ASP A 145 10.92 -19.22 -2.37
C ASP A 145 9.51 -18.75 -2.00
N ILE A 146 8.79 -19.66 -1.34
CA ILE A 146 7.42 -19.50 -0.86
C ILE A 146 7.43 -19.26 0.65
N LEU A 147 8.56 -19.52 1.32
CA LEU A 147 8.66 -19.42 2.76
C LEU A 147 8.67 -17.95 3.17
N ASP A 148 7.88 -17.67 4.19
CA ASP A 148 8.02 -16.42 4.89
C ASP A 148 9.34 -16.44 5.63
N LYS A 149 10.15 -15.41 5.40
CA LYS A 149 11.39 -15.23 6.15
C LYS A 149 11.00 -15.04 7.61
N GLU A 150 11.57 -15.85 8.49
CA GLU A 150 11.43 -15.65 9.93
C GLU A 150 11.88 -14.22 10.27
N LYS A 151 11.02 -13.52 11.02
CA LYS A 151 11.30 -12.17 11.52
C LYS A 151 11.64 -12.34 13.00
N PRO A 152 12.93 -12.56 13.35
CA PRO A 152 13.31 -12.72 14.74
C PRO A 152 12.86 -11.49 15.52
N VAL A 153 12.30 -11.73 16.70
CA VAL A 153 11.85 -10.66 17.60
C VAL A 153 13.07 -10.20 18.39
N LEU A 154 13.39 -8.91 18.27
CA LEU A 154 14.47 -8.29 19.03
C LEU A 154 14.14 -8.34 20.53
N ASN A 155 15.01 -8.93 21.33
CA ASN A 155 14.89 -8.93 22.79
C ASN A 155 15.77 -7.81 23.41
N ALA A 156 15.78 -7.71 24.75
CA ALA A 156 16.54 -6.70 25.46
C ALA A 156 18.07 -6.89 25.30
N ASP A 157 18.54 -8.13 25.26
CA ASP A 157 19.95 -8.47 25.10
C ASP A 157 20.45 -8.11 23.68
N ASP A 158 19.64 -8.36 22.66
CA ASP A 158 19.92 -7.96 21.28
C ASP A 158 20.05 -6.43 21.18
N MET A 159 19.16 -5.69 21.87
CA MET A 159 19.25 -4.22 21.91
C MET A 159 20.53 -3.75 22.61
N TYR A 160 20.91 -4.39 23.71
CA TYR A 160 22.19 -4.11 24.37
C TYR A 160 23.37 -4.37 23.44
N LEU A 161 23.39 -5.51 22.73
CA LEU A 161 24.43 -5.86 21.78
C LEU A 161 24.53 -4.86 20.62
N ILE A 162 23.40 -4.44 20.05
CA ILE A 162 23.35 -3.43 18.98
C ILE A 162 23.92 -2.10 19.46
N LEU A 163 23.53 -1.64 20.65
CA LEU A 163 24.04 -0.38 21.21
C LEU A 163 25.52 -0.49 21.52
N HIS A 164 25.96 -1.56 22.19
CA HIS A 164 27.36 -1.79 22.49
C HIS A 164 28.21 -1.79 21.20
N HIS A 165 27.74 -2.45 20.14
CA HIS A 165 28.41 -2.40 18.84
C HIS A 165 28.48 -0.96 18.29
N HIS A 166 27.36 -0.24 18.25
CA HIS A 166 27.28 1.15 17.78
C HIS A 166 28.20 2.12 18.54
N TRP A 167 28.40 1.90 19.84
CA TRP A 167 29.23 2.76 20.69
C TRP A 167 30.72 2.40 20.69
N VAL A 168 31.03 1.10 20.72
CA VAL A 168 32.40 0.62 21.04
C VAL A 168 33.09 0.02 19.82
N ARG A 169 32.34 -0.54 18.86
CA ARG A 169 32.88 -1.32 17.74
C ARG A 169 32.66 -0.68 16.36
N ASP A 170 31.72 0.24 16.25
CA ASP A 170 31.41 0.88 14.97
C ASP A 170 32.46 1.94 14.60
N GLU A 171 33.31 1.60 13.63
CA GLU A 171 34.37 2.45 13.06
C GLU A 171 33.86 3.39 11.95
N SER A 172 32.54 3.42 11.69
CA SER A 172 31.95 4.31 10.70
C SER A 172 32.25 5.78 11.03
N ILE A 173 32.66 6.53 10.02
CA ILE A 173 32.94 7.97 10.15
C ILE A 173 31.62 8.74 10.05
N PHE A 174 31.23 9.40 11.14
CA PHE A 174 30.10 10.32 11.14
C PHE A 174 30.59 11.73 10.80
N PRO A 175 29.90 12.47 9.91
CA PRO A 175 30.23 13.88 9.64
C PRO A 175 30.29 14.75 10.90
N HIS A 176 29.48 14.43 11.90
CA HIS A 176 29.55 14.99 13.24
C HIS A 176 29.29 13.88 14.27
N GLU A 177 30.11 13.78 15.32
CA GLU A 177 29.94 12.75 16.37
C GLU A 177 28.60 12.85 17.10
N ARG A 178 27.94 14.01 17.09
CA ARG A 178 26.55 14.14 17.56
C ARG A 178 25.59 13.18 16.85
N GLN A 179 25.83 12.86 15.58
CA GLN A 179 24.98 11.95 14.81
C GLN A 179 25.05 10.52 15.37
N ARG A 180 26.19 10.11 15.94
CA ARG A 180 26.33 8.84 16.67
C ARG A 180 25.38 8.79 17.87
N LEU A 181 25.33 9.88 18.67
CA LEU A 181 24.37 10.00 19.78
C LEU A 181 22.92 9.95 19.30
N GLN A 182 22.61 10.67 18.21
CA GLN A 182 21.26 10.71 17.63
C GLN A 182 20.84 9.34 17.10
N LEU A 183 21.74 8.58 16.46
CA LEU A 183 21.45 7.24 15.97
C LEU A 183 21.13 6.28 17.13
N ALA A 184 21.90 6.32 18.22
CA ALA A 184 21.63 5.52 19.42
C ALA A 184 20.24 5.83 20.01
N LEU A 185 19.89 7.12 20.11
CA LEU A 185 18.57 7.55 20.57
C LEU A 185 17.45 7.04 19.64
N MET A 186 17.65 7.14 18.32
CA MET A 186 16.67 6.66 17.33
C MET A 186 16.45 5.16 17.44
N LEU A 187 17.52 4.36 17.64
CA LEU A 187 17.43 2.92 17.86
C LEU A 187 16.62 2.58 19.12
N LEU A 188 16.89 3.27 20.23
CA LEU A 188 16.14 3.11 21.48
C LEU A 188 14.65 3.44 21.30
N VAL A 189 14.34 4.60 20.70
CA VAL A 189 12.95 4.98 20.42
C VAL A 189 12.26 3.93 19.56
N GLN A 190 12.90 3.42 18.51
CA GLN A 190 12.34 2.35 17.67
C GLN A 190 12.05 1.08 18.46
N ALA A 191 12.98 0.65 19.32
CA ALA A 191 12.82 -0.56 20.12
C ALA A 191 11.67 -0.44 21.13
N TYR A 192 11.58 0.67 21.86
CA TYR A 192 10.54 0.85 22.89
C TYR A 192 9.15 1.14 22.35
N THR A 193 9.04 1.78 21.18
CA THR A 193 7.74 2.17 20.60
C THR A 193 7.31 1.27 19.44
N ALA A 194 8.15 0.32 19.03
CA ALA A 194 8.00 -0.47 17.81
C ALA A 194 7.69 0.40 16.57
N THR A 195 8.20 1.63 16.54
CA THR A 195 7.92 2.58 15.47
C THR A 195 8.72 2.25 14.21
N ARG A 196 8.09 2.44 13.05
CA ARG A 196 8.74 2.21 11.76
C ARG A 196 9.86 3.25 11.56
N PRO A 197 11.04 2.87 11.03
CA PRO A 197 12.16 3.81 10.83
C PRO A 197 11.80 5.08 10.06
N ARG A 198 10.86 4.99 9.11
CA ARG A 198 10.39 6.12 8.30
C ARG A 198 9.66 7.20 9.11
N VAL A 199 9.10 6.86 10.27
CA VAL A 199 8.42 7.84 11.15
C VAL A 199 9.44 8.75 11.82
N ILE A 200 10.59 8.21 12.19
CA ILE A 200 11.66 8.93 12.89
C ILE A 200 12.57 9.64 11.89
N SER A 201 12.87 8.99 10.78
CA SER A 201 13.70 9.55 9.70
C SER A 201 12.84 9.86 8.47
N TYR A 202 12.32 11.08 8.42
CA TYR A 202 11.64 11.55 7.22
C TYR A 202 12.66 11.99 6.18
N ARG A 203 12.75 11.24 5.08
CA ARG A 203 13.42 11.69 3.85
C ARG A 203 12.36 11.97 2.80
N PRO A 204 12.21 13.22 2.32
CA PRO A 204 11.37 13.49 1.16
C PRO A 204 11.97 12.75 -0.03
N THR A 205 11.19 11.85 -0.62
CA THR A 205 11.57 11.17 -1.86
C THR A 205 11.63 12.22 -2.97
N ASN A 206 12.83 12.53 -3.47
CA ASN A 206 13.03 13.54 -4.50
C ASN A 206 12.52 12.99 -5.84
N HIS A 207 11.29 13.34 -6.19
CA HIS A 207 10.66 12.85 -7.42
C HIS A 207 11.08 13.74 -8.58
N LYS A 208 11.94 13.24 -9.47
CA LYS A 208 11.83 13.67 -10.87
C LYS A 208 10.42 13.28 -11.30
N LYS A 209 9.60 14.25 -11.73
CA LYS A 209 8.26 13.94 -12.28
C LYS A 209 8.46 12.82 -13.30
N PRO A 210 7.83 11.64 -13.12
CA PRO A 210 7.98 10.58 -14.08
C PRO A 210 7.46 11.10 -15.42
N GLN A 211 8.12 10.72 -16.53
CA GLN A 211 7.91 11.31 -17.86
C GLN A 211 6.43 11.29 -18.32
N TRP A 212 5.62 10.36 -17.80
CA TRP A 212 4.18 10.32 -18.03
C TRP A 212 3.36 11.44 -17.36
N ARG A 213 3.95 12.27 -16.49
CA ARG A 213 3.34 13.55 -16.03
C ARG A 213 3.64 14.72 -16.97
N GLN A 214 4.60 14.59 -17.89
CA GLN A 214 4.83 15.62 -18.91
C GLN A 214 3.87 15.46 -20.10
N THR A 215 3.25 14.28 -20.22
CA THR A 215 2.14 14.01 -21.13
C THR A 215 0.78 14.26 -20.46
N GLU A 216 0.65 15.29 -19.61
CA GLU A 216 -0.67 15.79 -19.18
C GLU A 216 -1.36 16.45 -20.38
N GLY A 217 -1.88 15.55 -21.20
CA GLY A 217 -2.64 15.69 -22.42
C GLY A 217 -3.12 14.30 -22.84
N PHE A 218 -3.49 13.44 -21.88
CA PHE A 218 -4.25 12.20 -22.05
C PHE A 218 -4.98 11.86 -20.75
#